data_AF-A0A812BFR6-F1
#
_entry.id   AF-A0A812BFR6-F1
#
_cell.length_a   1.000
_cell.length_b   1.000
_cell.length_c   1.000
_cell.angle_alpha   90.00
_cell.angle_beta   90.00
_cell.angle_gamma   90.00
#
_symmetry.space_group_name_H-M   'P 1'
#
loop_
_entity.id
_entity.type
_entity.pdbx_description
1 polymer ?
#
loop_
_entity_poly.entity_id
_entity_poly.type
_entity_poly.pdbx_seq_one_letter_code
_entity_poly.pdbx_strand_id
1 'polypeptide(L)'
;MIHWAVRRWLRLPTDCLNSVIHSPARFSGSGVSSLEMLVSTLKDKYLSLFTDGYAEDEPIASNLSVRYLMMHRFSNSINCTREDLVEDLLSRYDTRGLQGYDHVPAVNSWLDYAPANLGGFEFQDAICMGTPAWLSRGDRRVDTVCKCGRNAPMSLPHVAQACCLIDGIRRKWHSNVVLFVAQAMKKLNLDVIMELRFETERGLRKPDIMICIERGLIFLDMQVHPDSVVCSLDTCNKEKIRKYNQP
;
A
#
# COMPACT_ATOMS: atom_id res chain seq x y z
N MET A 1 10.94 -19.09 -12.41
CA MET A 1 11.69 -19.84 -11.37
C MET A 1 12.18 -18.93 -10.24
N ILE A 2 12.76 -17.77 -10.54
CA ILE A 2 13.30 -16.82 -9.55
C ILE A 2 12.22 -16.23 -8.63
N HIS A 3 11.07 -15.77 -9.15
CA HIS A 3 10.00 -15.20 -8.31
C HIS A 3 9.44 -16.20 -7.28
N TRP A 4 9.37 -17.49 -7.63
CA TRP A 4 8.94 -18.54 -6.70
C TRP A 4 9.92 -18.70 -5.53
N ALA A 5 11.23 -18.65 -5.81
CA ALA A 5 12.26 -18.74 -4.78
C ALA A 5 12.20 -17.53 -3.82
N VAL A 6 12.03 -16.31 -4.35
CA VAL A 6 11.87 -15.09 -3.55
C VAL A 6 10.65 -15.19 -2.64
N ARG A 7 9.49 -15.59 -3.17
CA ARG A 7 8.29 -15.82 -2.36
C ARG A 7 8.53 -16.86 -1.27
N ARG A 8 9.18 -17.98 -1.59
CA ARG A 8 9.52 -19.03 -0.62
C ARG A 8 10.44 -18.52 0.49
N TRP A 9 11.47 -17.74 0.16
CA TRP A 9 12.41 -17.18 1.14
C TRP A 9 11.73 -16.19 2.09
N LEU A 10 10.86 -15.33 1.55
CA LEU A 10 10.08 -14.36 2.32
C LEU A 10 8.82 -14.97 2.95
N ARG A 11 8.58 -16.28 2.71
CA ARG A 11 7.36 -17.03 3.06
C ARG A 11 6.06 -16.31 2.67
N LEU A 12 6.08 -15.62 1.53
CA LEU A 12 4.89 -14.98 0.97
C LEU A 12 4.01 -16.04 0.29
N PRO A 13 2.68 -15.85 0.26
CA PRO A 13 1.78 -16.68 -0.53
C PRO A 13 2.22 -16.73 -2.00
N THR A 14 1.89 -17.83 -2.66
CA THR A 14 2.13 -18.02 -4.10
C THR A 14 1.51 -16.91 -4.96
N ASP A 15 0.47 -16.30 -4.42
CA ASP A 15 -0.45 -15.40 -5.11
C ASP A 15 -0.10 -13.93 -4.85
N CYS A 16 0.96 -13.70 -4.07
CA CYS A 16 1.51 -12.37 -3.84
C CYS A 16 2.03 -11.78 -5.16
N LEU A 17 1.55 -10.57 -5.46
CA LEU A 17 1.90 -9.81 -6.65
C LEU A 17 3.41 -9.57 -6.73
N ASN A 18 3.99 -9.78 -7.91
CA ASN A 18 5.38 -9.41 -8.16
C ASN A 18 5.62 -7.91 -7.94
N SER A 19 4.64 -7.07 -8.28
CA SER A 19 4.66 -5.63 -8.02
C SER A 19 4.68 -5.30 -6.53
N VAL A 20 3.98 -6.04 -5.65
CA VAL A 20 4.12 -5.86 -4.19
C VAL A 20 5.54 -6.18 -3.71
N ILE A 21 6.16 -7.21 -4.28
CA ILE A 21 7.51 -7.63 -3.88
C ILE A 21 8.57 -6.64 -4.38
N HIS A 22 8.43 -6.17 -5.62
CA HIS A 22 9.50 -5.44 -6.31
C HIS A 22 9.33 -3.93 -6.33
N SER A 23 8.12 -3.42 -6.03
CA SER A 23 7.90 -1.98 -5.90
C SER A 23 8.63 -1.40 -4.69
N PRO A 24 9.08 -0.14 -4.77
CA PRO A 24 9.72 0.55 -3.65
C PRO A 24 8.82 0.66 -2.42
N ALA A 25 9.43 0.65 -1.23
CA ALA A 25 8.73 0.84 0.05
C ALA A 25 7.95 2.15 0.15
N ARG A 26 8.44 3.24 -0.47
CA ARG A 26 7.71 4.51 -0.55
C ARG A 26 6.31 4.39 -1.17
N PHE A 27 6.08 3.39 -2.02
CA PHE A 27 4.78 3.07 -2.63
C PHE A 27 4.13 1.84 -1.99
N SER A 28 4.51 1.50 -0.76
CA SER A 28 4.00 0.36 0.00
C SER A 28 4.34 -1.02 -0.59
N GLY A 29 5.39 -1.11 -1.43
CA GLY A 29 6.00 -2.39 -1.81
C GLY A 29 7.07 -2.86 -0.81
N SER A 30 7.57 -4.09 -0.92
CA SER A 30 8.62 -4.57 -0.01
C SER A 30 10.03 -4.14 -0.38
N GLY A 31 10.23 -3.46 -1.52
CA GLY A 31 11.52 -2.92 -1.95
C GLY A 31 12.55 -3.97 -2.39
N VAL A 32 12.16 -5.24 -2.50
CA VAL A 32 13.07 -6.32 -2.90
C VAL A 32 13.38 -6.17 -4.38
N SER A 33 14.64 -5.89 -4.71
CA SER A 33 15.02 -5.67 -6.11
C SER A 33 14.76 -6.92 -6.96
N SER A 34 14.13 -6.73 -8.13
CA SER A 34 14.00 -7.81 -9.12
C SER A 34 15.37 -8.14 -9.69
N LEU A 35 15.74 -9.42 -9.66
CA LEU A 35 17.00 -9.89 -10.25
C LEU A 35 17.05 -9.58 -11.75
N GLU A 36 15.92 -9.68 -12.44
CA GLU A 36 15.81 -9.37 -13.87
C GLU A 36 16.18 -7.91 -14.14
N MET A 37 15.57 -6.99 -13.39
CA MET A 37 15.90 -5.56 -13.49
C MET A 37 17.36 -5.29 -13.13
N LEU A 38 17.87 -5.91 -12.06
CA LEU A 38 19.26 -5.71 -11.62
C LEU A 38 20.25 -6.21 -12.67
N VAL A 39 19.99 -7.37 -13.28
CA VAL A 39 20.81 -7.92 -14.36
C VAL A 39 20.77 -7.03 -15.59
N SER A 40 19.60 -6.50 -15.96
CA SER A 40 19.49 -5.53 -17.07
C SER A 40 20.31 -4.27 -16.79
N THR A 41 20.17 -3.67 -15.61
CA THR A 41 20.97 -2.48 -15.21
C THR A 41 22.47 -2.76 -15.20
N LEU A 42 22.89 -3.93 -14.70
CA LEU A 42 24.32 -4.31 -14.70
C LEU A 42 24.85 -4.54 -16.11
N LYS A 43 24.05 -5.12 -17.01
CA LYS A 43 24.43 -5.28 -18.43
C LYS A 43 24.59 -3.92 -19.09
N ASP A 44 23.65 -3.00 -18.90
CA ASP A 44 23.72 -1.65 -19.47
C ASP A 44 24.92 -0.86 -18.93
N LYS A 45 25.20 -0.97 -17.63
CA LYS A 45 26.40 -0.36 -17.02
C LYS A 45 27.70 -1.01 -17.52
N TYR A 46 27.72 -2.33 -17.70
CA TYR A 46 28.88 -3.02 -18.24
C TYR A 46 29.14 -2.56 -19.67
N LEU A 47 28.11 -2.46 -20.51
CA LEU A 47 28.22 -1.96 -21.88
C LEU A 47 28.71 -0.52 -21.98
N SER A 48 28.22 0.37 -21.11
CA SER A 48 28.60 1.79 -21.18
C SER A 48 30.12 1.95 -21.03
N LEU A 49 30.75 1.06 -20.25
CA LEU A 49 32.21 1.00 -20.11
C LEU A 49 32.93 0.60 -21.41
N PHE A 50 32.29 -0.16 -22.30
CA PHE A 50 32.85 -0.52 -23.62
C PHE A 50 32.53 0.53 -24.68
N THR A 51 31.39 1.22 -24.60
CA THR A 51 31.07 2.28 -25.56
C THR A 51 31.91 3.54 -25.34
N ASP A 52 32.31 3.82 -24.09
CA ASP A 52 33.12 5.00 -23.75
C ASP A 52 34.62 4.79 -24.00
N GLY A 53 35.08 3.54 -24.15
CA GLY A 53 36.51 3.19 -24.26
C GLY A 53 37.01 2.84 -25.66
N TYR A 54 36.13 2.59 -26.63
CA TYR A 54 36.51 2.16 -27.99
C TYR A 54 36.11 3.23 -29.01
N ALA A 55 36.98 4.23 -29.13
CA ALA A 55 37.03 5.07 -30.31
C ALA A 55 37.60 4.25 -31.49
N GLU A 56 36.74 4.04 -32.48
CA GLU A 56 36.98 3.90 -33.92
C GLU A 56 37.67 2.66 -34.53
N ASP A 57 38.51 1.87 -33.87
CA ASP A 57 39.27 0.84 -34.60
C ASP A 57 39.16 -0.58 -34.02
N GLU A 58 38.16 -1.37 -34.48
CA GLU A 58 38.35 -2.81 -34.81
C GLU A 58 37.06 -3.52 -35.31
N PRO A 59 37.15 -4.44 -36.29
CA PRO A 59 36.02 -5.20 -36.82
C PRO A 59 35.43 -6.24 -35.84
N ILE A 60 36.08 -6.51 -34.70
CA ILE A 60 35.56 -7.40 -33.64
C ILE A 60 34.35 -6.75 -32.92
N ALA A 61 34.31 -5.42 -32.84
CA ALA A 61 33.19 -4.67 -32.28
C ALA A 61 31.90 -4.86 -33.10
N SER A 62 31.99 -5.13 -34.41
CA SER A 62 30.84 -5.27 -35.31
C SER A 62 30.01 -6.55 -35.06
N ASN A 63 30.67 -7.68 -34.77
CA ASN A 63 29.95 -8.95 -34.56
C ASN A 63 29.36 -9.07 -33.15
N LEU A 64 30.04 -8.52 -32.15
CA LEU A 64 29.49 -8.39 -30.79
C LEU A 64 28.35 -7.38 -30.78
N SER A 65 28.50 -6.21 -31.40
CA SER A 65 27.43 -5.19 -31.45
C SER A 65 26.18 -5.67 -32.18
N VAL A 66 26.26 -6.43 -33.28
CA VAL A 66 25.06 -6.91 -34.01
C VAL A 66 24.31 -8.00 -33.23
N ARG A 67 25.03 -8.98 -32.67
CA ARG A 67 24.43 -10.04 -31.83
C ARG A 67 23.85 -9.45 -30.54
N TYR A 68 24.48 -8.41 -30.02
CA TYR A 68 24.06 -7.70 -28.82
C TYR A 68 22.90 -6.73 -29.08
N LEU A 69 22.88 -5.99 -30.20
CA LEU A 69 21.74 -5.16 -30.62
C LEU A 69 20.48 -6.00 -30.85
N MET A 70 20.62 -7.25 -31.35
CA MET A 70 19.53 -8.21 -31.36
C MET A 70 19.08 -8.57 -29.94
N MET A 71 20.00 -8.88 -29.01
CA MET A 71 19.67 -9.12 -27.60
C MET A 71 19.03 -7.90 -26.91
N HIS A 72 19.48 -6.68 -27.23
CA HIS A 72 18.99 -5.42 -26.67
C HIS A 72 17.61 -5.05 -27.26
N ARG A 73 17.34 -5.37 -28.53
CA ARG A 73 15.97 -5.30 -29.10
C ARG A 73 15.02 -6.30 -28.46
N PHE A 74 15.48 -7.50 -28.11
CA PHE A 74 14.68 -8.46 -27.34
C PHE A 74 14.51 -8.04 -25.87
N SER A 75 15.50 -7.37 -25.26
CA SER A 75 15.44 -6.88 -23.88
C SER A 75 14.57 -5.63 -23.73
N ASN A 76 14.60 -4.69 -24.69
CA ASN A 76 13.75 -3.50 -24.70
C ASN A 76 12.26 -3.83 -24.89
N SER A 77 11.92 -5.04 -25.35
CA SER A 77 10.54 -5.53 -25.37
C SER A 77 10.01 -5.95 -23.98
N ILE A 78 10.89 -6.08 -22.97
CA ILE A 78 10.56 -6.58 -21.62
C ILE A 78 11.35 -5.80 -20.55
N ASN A 79 11.61 -4.51 -20.76
CA ASN A 79 12.18 -3.68 -19.69
C ASN A 79 11.04 -3.18 -18.81
N CYS A 80 10.61 -4.02 -17.87
CA CYS A 80 9.74 -3.59 -16.77
C CYS A 80 10.53 -2.61 -15.89
N THR A 81 10.15 -1.34 -15.95
CA THR A 81 10.73 -0.27 -15.13
C THR A 81 10.16 -0.33 -13.70
N ARG A 82 10.77 0.43 -12.78
CA ARG A 82 10.22 0.57 -11.43
C ARG A 82 8.86 1.24 -11.47
N GLU A 83 8.68 2.16 -12.39
CA GLU A 83 7.46 2.90 -12.64
C GLU A 83 6.35 1.94 -13.10
N ASP A 84 6.65 1.01 -14.01
CA ASP A 84 5.69 -0.01 -14.46
C ASP A 84 5.25 -0.95 -13.32
N LEU A 85 6.16 -1.28 -12.40
CA LEU A 85 5.82 -2.08 -11.21
C LEU A 85 4.89 -1.31 -10.26
N VAL A 86 5.10 -0.02 -10.11
CA VAL A 86 4.25 0.85 -9.29
C VAL A 86 2.89 1.03 -9.95
N GLU A 87 2.84 1.23 -11.26
CA GLU A 87 1.59 1.31 -12.02
C GLU A 87 0.82 -0.02 -11.93
N ASP A 88 1.49 -1.16 -12.10
CA ASP A 88 0.87 -2.47 -11.91
C ASP A 88 0.35 -2.63 -10.48
N LEU A 89 1.11 -2.21 -9.47
CA LEU A 89 0.70 -2.24 -8.07
C LEU A 89 -0.59 -1.41 -7.86
N LEU A 90 -0.59 -0.15 -8.25
CA LEU A 90 -1.71 0.77 -8.02
C LEU A 90 -2.92 0.49 -8.93
N SER A 91 -2.72 -0.21 -10.04
CA SER A 91 -3.82 -0.62 -10.91
C SER A 91 -4.75 -1.64 -10.26
N ARG A 92 -4.28 -2.43 -9.28
CA ARG A 92 -5.08 -3.53 -8.71
C ARG A 92 -6.08 -3.03 -7.66
N TYR A 93 -7.22 -3.71 -7.58
CA TYR A 93 -8.33 -3.30 -6.72
C TYR A 93 -7.94 -3.15 -5.24
N ASP A 94 -7.17 -4.09 -4.68
CA ASP A 94 -6.81 -4.12 -3.26
C ASP A 94 -5.65 -3.17 -2.89
N THR A 95 -4.81 -2.79 -3.86
CA THR A 95 -3.62 -1.94 -3.66
C THR A 95 -3.77 -0.54 -4.26
N ARG A 96 -4.84 -0.29 -5.01
CA ARG A 96 -5.17 1.06 -5.52
C ARG A 96 -5.30 2.08 -4.41
N GLY A 97 -5.72 1.63 -3.22
CA GLY A 97 -5.83 2.49 -2.05
C GLY A 97 -4.50 2.94 -1.44
N LEU A 98 -3.38 2.51 -2.00
CA LEU A 98 -2.03 2.95 -1.63
C LEU A 98 -1.58 4.17 -2.45
N GLN A 99 -2.43 4.68 -3.35
CA GLN A 99 -2.15 5.90 -4.10
C GLN A 99 -1.97 7.07 -3.13
N GLY A 100 -0.91 7.88 -3.34
CA GLY A 100 -0.60 9.03 -2.48
C GLY A 100 0.11 8.69 -1.17
N TYR A 101 0.36 7.40 -0.85
CA TYR A 101 1.12 7.02 0.34
C TYR A 101 2.59 7.44 0.26
N ASP A 102 3.10 7.72 -0.94
CA ASP A 102 4.43 8.27 -1.17
C ASP A 102 4.60 9.69 -0.60
N HIS A 103 3.51 10.43 -0.45
CA HIS A 103 3.51 11.75 0.18
C HIS A 103 3.58 11.68 1.71
N VAL A 104 3.41 10.50 2.32
CA VAL A 104 3.45 10.30 3.78
C VAL A 104 4.43 9.18 4.15
N PRO A 105 5.76 9.45 4.12
CA PRO A 105 6.78 8.42 4.34
C PRO A 105 6.63 7.65 5.67
N ALA A 106 6.10 8.30 6.70
CA ALA A 106 5.86 7.67 8.00
C ALA A 106 4.97 6.42 7.91
N VAL A 107 4.00 6.38 6.97
CA VAL A 107 3.08 5.25 6.80
C VAL A 107 3.80 4.00 6.30
N ASN A 108 4.86 4.17 5.51
CA ASN A 108 5.64 3.08 4.93
C ASN A 108 6.94 2.80 5.69
N SER A 109 7.24 3.57 6.74
CA SER A 109 8.49 3.46 7.50
C SER A 109 8.75 2.05 8.08
N TRP A 110 7.69 1.30 8.38
CA TRP A 110 7.77 -0.07 8.89
C TRP A 110 8.22 -1.09 7.82
N LEU A 111 8.17 -0.74 6.53
CA LEU A 111 8.67 -1.55 5.43
C LEU A 111 10.18 -1.39 5.24
N ASP A 112 10.70 -0.17 5.45
CA ASP A 112 12.13 0.14 5.39
C ASP A 112 12.86 -0.27 6.68
N TYR A 113 12.20 -0.08 7.82
CA TYR A 113 12.74 -0.39 9.14
C TYR A 113 11.79 -1.33 9.85
N ALA A 114 12.19 -2.60 10.02
CA ALA A 114 11.42 -3.55 10.79
C ALA A 114 11.21 -2.99 12.22
N PRO A 115 9.97 -2.67 12.62
CA PRO A 115 9.71 -2.27 14.00
C PRO A 115 10.20 -3.40 14.91
N ALA A 116 10.86 -3.08 16.03
CA ALA A 116 11.37 -4.09 16.96
C ALA A 116 10.31 -5.09 17.47
N ASN A 117 9.03 -4.74 17.31
CA ASN A 117 7.88 -5.47 17.81
C ASN A 117 7.07 -6.17 16.70
N LEU A 118 7.48 -6.09 15.44
CA LEU A 118 6.78 -6.73 14.33
C LEU A 118 7.44 -8.08 14.02
N GLY A 119 6.75 -9.17 14.36
CA GLY A 119 7.23 -10.50 14.03
C GLY A 119 7.22 -10.75 12.51
N GLY A 120 8.06 -11.66 12.04
CA GLY A 120 8.12 -11.99 10.60
C GLY A 120 6.80 -12.52 10.04
N PHE A 121 5.98 -13.19 10.86
CA PHE A 121 4.63 -13.63 10.48
C PHE A 121 3.66 -12.44 10.34
N GLU A 122 3.69 -11.50 11.30
CA GLU A 122 2.84 -10.31 11.26
C GLU A 122 3.21 -9.41 10.06
N PHE A 123 4.50 -9.34 9.72
CA PHE A 123 4.97 -8.67 8.52
C PHE A 123 4.43 -9.33 7.24
N GLN A 124 4.41 -10.67 7.18
CA GLN A 124 3.86 -11.42 6.04
C GLN A 124 2.35 -11.18 5.89
N ASP A 125 1.60 -11.23 6.99
CA ASP A 125 0.16 -10.95 7.01
C ASP A 125 -0.15 -9.50 6.61
N ALA A 126 0.68 -8.55 7.04
CA ALA A 126 0.51 -7.13 6.70
C ALA A 126 0.76 -6.85 5.21
N ILE A 127 1.76 -7.49 4.60
CA ILE A 127 2.08 -7.30 3.17
C ILE A 127 1.10 -8.07 2.28
N CYS A 128 0.71 -9.27 2.67
CA CYS A 128 -0.16 -10.13 1.88
C CYS A 128 -1.56 -10.07 2.45
N MET A 129 -2.31 -9.06 2.05
CA MET A 129 -3.70 -8.90 2.43
C MET A 129 -4.49 -10.13 1.96
N GLY A 130 -4.76 -11.07 2.86
CA GLY A 130 -5.38 -12.37 2.59
C GLY A 130 -6.87 -12.29 2.24
N THR A 131 -7.30 -11.26 1.51
CA THR A 131 -8.69 -11.15 1.08
C THR A 131 -8.99 -12.25 0.06
N PRO A 132 -10.23 -12.79 0.02
CA PRO A 132 -10.60 -13.78 -0.98
C PRO A 132 -10.38 -13.29 -2.43
N ALA A 133 -10.56 -11.99 -2.70
CA ALA A 133 -10.22 -11.40 -3.99
C ALA A 133 -8.72 -11.55 -4.32
N TRP A 134 -7.84 -11.34 -3.33
CA TRP A 134 -6.40 -11.52 -3.48
C TRP A 134 -6.01 -13.00 -3.69
N LEU A 135 -6.55 -13.89 -2.86
CA LEU A 135 -6.26 -15.33 -2.88
C LEU A 135 -6.81 -16.05 -4.13
N SER A 136 -7.86 -15.51 -4.76
CA SER A 136 -8.39 -16.10 -6.00
C SER A 136 -7.40 -16.12 -7.17
N ARG A 137 -6.29 -15.37 -7.06
CA ARG A 137 -5.26 -15.26 -8.10
C ARG A 137 -4.48 -16.55 -8.31
N GLY A 138 -4.22 -17.34 -7.28
CA GLY A 138 -3.58 -18.64 -7.46
C GLY A 138 -4.41 -19.83 -6.99
N ASP A 139 -5.58 -19.60 -6.36
CA ASP A 139 -6.61 -20.63 -6.28
C ASP A 139 -7.97 -20.15 -6.82
N ARG A 140 -8.33 -20.66 -8.01
CA ARG A 140 -9.62 -20.38 -8.66
C ARG A 140 -10.84 -20.96 -7.93
N ARG A 141 -10.63 -21.77 -6.88
CA ARG A 141 -11.70 -22.33 -6.04
C ARG A 141 -12.16 -21.36 -4.96
N VAL A 142 -11.43 -20.27 -4.73
CA VAL A 142 -11.79 -19.27 -3.72
C VAL A 142 -13.00 -18.46 -4.21
N ASP A 143 -14.07 -18.51 -3.42
CA ASP A 143 -15.25 -17.67 -3.63
C ASP A 143 -14.89 -16.21 -3.37
N THR A 144 -14.90 -15.40 -4.43
CA THR A 144 -14.55 -13.98 -4.37
C THR A 144 -15.72 -13.10 -3.99
N VAL A 145 -16.94 -13.63 -3.87
CA VAL A 145 -18.13 -12.81 -3.64
C VAL A 145 -18.50 -12.76 -2.16
N CYS A 146 -18.91 -11.59 -1.68
CA CYS A 146 -19.37 -11.43 -0.32
C CYS A 146 -20.71 -12.11 -0.10
N LYS A 147 -20.77 -12.96 0.93
CA LYS A 147 -22.00 -13.64 1.38
C LYS A 147 -22.95 -12.72 2.16
N CYS A 148 -22.59 -11.45 2.33
CA CYS A 148 -23.37 -10.42 3.02
C CYS A 148 -24.61 -9.90 2.25
N GLY A 149 -24.94 -10.49 1.10
CA GLY A 149 -26.08 -10.08 0.28
C GLY A 149 -25.86 -8.85 -0.61
N ARG A 150 -24.63 -8.31 -0.67
CA ARG A 150 -24.29 -7.17 -1.55
C ARG A 150 -23.73 -7.59 -2.92
N ASN A 151 -23.48 -8.89 -3.14
CA ASN A 151 -22.81 -9.43 -4.34
C ASN A 151 -21.55 -8.64 -4.75
N ALA A 152 -20.85 -8.07 -3.76
CA ALA A 152 -19.62 -7.32 -3.98
C ALA A 152 -18.41 -8.27 -3.87
N PRO A 153 -17.31 -8.02 -4.58
CA PRO A 153 -16.09 -8.77 -4.37
C PRO A 153 -15.59 -8.59 -2.94
N MET A 154 -15.12 -9.68 -2.31
CA MET A 154 -14.46 -9.72 -1.01
C MET A 154 -13.03 -9.19 -1.13
N SER A 155 -12.95 -7.90 -1.44
CA SER A 155 -11.76 -7.09 -1.56
C SER A 155 -11.52 -6.29 -0.29
N LEU A 156 -10.32 -5.71 -0.15
CA LEU A 156 -9.98 -4.89 1.00
C LEU A 156 -10.93 -3.68 1.16
N PRO A 157 -11.26 -2.88 0.12
CA PRO A 157 -12.26 -1.82 0.24
C PRO A 157 -13.62 -2.31 0.75
N HIS A 158 -14.11 -3.44 0.24
CA HIS A 158 -15.37 -4.01 0.70
C HIS A 158 -15.30 -4.44 2.16
N VAL A 159 -14.28 -5.22 2.52
CA VAL A 159 -14.05 -5.75 3.86
C VAL A 159 -13.90 -4.60 4.86
N ALA A 160 -13.04 -3.63 4.57
CA ALA A 160 -12.72 -2.53 5.47
C ALA A 160 -13.84 -1.49 5.63
N GLN A 161 -14.76 -1.32 4.65
CA GLN A 161 -15.78 -0.25 4.70
C GLN A 161 -17.22 -0.74 4.75
N ALA A 162 -17.58 -1.74 3.93
CA ALA A 162 -18.96 -1.99 3.57
C ALA A 162 -19.49 -3.35 4.06
N CYS A 163 -18.63 -4.33 4.28
CA CYS A 163 -19.05 -5.68 4.61
C CYS A 163 -19.81 -5.68 5.95
N CYS A 164 -21.04 -6.20 5.97
CA CYS A 164 -21.83 -6.28 7.20
C CYS A 164 -21.47 -7.49 8.06
N LEU A 165 -20.87 -8.55 7.48
CA LEU A 165 -20.45 -9.74 8.23
C LEU A 165 -19.35 -9.43 9.25
N ILE A 166 -18.54 -8.40 9.00
CA ILE A 166 -17.41 -8.01 9.84
C ILE A 166 -17.56 -6.59 10.41
N ASP A 167 -18.79 -6.07 10.43
CA ASP A 167 -19.06 -4.73 10.96
C ASP A 167 -18.55 -4.54 12.39
N GLY A 168 -18.68 -5.56 13.25
CA GLY A 168 -18.15 -5.51 14.61
C GLY A 168 -16.62 -5.40 14.66
N ILE A 169 -15.90 -6.09 13.77
CA ILE A 169 -14.44 -6.02 13.68
C ILE A 169 -14.01 -4.65 13.16
N ARG A 170 -14.70 -4.12 12.13
CA ARG A 170 -14.45 -2.78 11.58
C ARG A 170 -14.62 -1.71 12.66
N ARG A 171 -15.71 -1.77 13.44
CA ARG A 171 -15.91 -0.86 14.58
C ARG A 171 -14.80 -0.98 15.59
N LYS A 172 -14.37 -2.20 15.93
CA LYS A 172 -13.25 -2.42 16.85
C LYS A 172 -11.93 -1.84 16.32
N TRP A 173 -11.65 -1.96 15.02
CA TRP A 173 -10.46 -1.34 14.41
C TRP A 173 -10.48 0.18 14.55
N HIS A 174 -11.60 0.82 14.21
CA HIS A 174 -11.77 2.26 14.40
C HIS A 174 -11.59 2.65 15.87
N SER A 175 -12.26 1.95 16.81
CA SER A 175 -12.10 2.21 18.25
C SER A 175 -10.67 2.04 18.73
N ASN A 176 -9.92 1.05 18.24
CA ASN A 176 -8.52 0.84 18.58
C ASN A 176 -7.64 2.00 18.10
N VAL A 177 -7.87 2.52 16.89
CA VAL A 177 -7.15 3.69 16.37
C VAL A 177 -7.44 4.93 17.23
N VAL A 178 -8.72 5.16 17.56
CA VAL A 178 -9.13 6.25 18.44
C VAL A 178 -8.47 6.14 19.81
N LEU A 179 -8.48 4.94 20.41
CA LEU A 179 -7.83 4.68 21.70
C LEU A 179 -6.31 4.91 21.65
N PHE A 180 -5.65 4.46 20.57
CA PHE A 180 -4.22 4.67 20.38
C PHE A 180 -3.86 6.15 20.36
N VAL A 181 -4.59 6.96 19.57
CA VAL A 181 -4.39 8.41 19.49
C VAL A 181 -4.70 9.06 20.84
N ALA A 182 -5.80 8.69 21.49
CA ALA A 182 -6.15 9.21 22.81
C ALA A 182 -5.06 8.94 23.86
N GLN A 183 -4.50 7.73 23.87
CA GLN A 183 -3.39 7.37 24.77
C GLN A 183 -2.12 8.14 24.45
N ALA A 184 -1.80 8.35 23.16
CA ALA A 184 -0.66 9.17 22.76
C ALA A 184 -0.80 10.61 23.24
N MET A 185 -2.00 11.21 23.11
CA MET A 185 -2.28 12.58 23.59
C MET A 185 -2.25 12.69 25.12
N LYS A 186 -2.77 11.68 25.84
CA LYS A 186 -2.68 11.64 27.31
C LYS A 186 -1.23 11.56 27.81
N LYS A 187 -0.36 10.84 27.09
CA LYS A 187 1.08 10.80 27.39
C LYS A 187 1.77 12.15 27.23
N LEU A 188 1.19 13.05 26.42
CA LEU A 188 1.63 14.44 26.27
C LEU A 188 1.03 15.36 27.36
N ASN A 189 0.40 14.81 28.40
CA ASN A 189 -0.29 15.54 29.47
C ASN A 189 -1.40 16.48 28.96
N LEU A 190 -2.04 16.14 27.85
CA LEU A 190 -3.22 16.84 27.37
C LEU A 190 -4.48 16.26 28.03
N ASP A 191 -5.46 17.12 28.29
CA ASP A 191 -6.77 16.68 28.74
C ASP A 191 -7.60 16.20 27.55
N VAL A 192 -8.00 14.92 27.59
CA VAL A 192 -8.55 14.19 26.46
C VAL A 192 -9.86 13.52 26.88
N ILE A 193 -10.95 13.95 26.25
CA ILE A 193 -12.30 13.42 26.46
C ILE A 193 -12.70 12.60 25.23
N MET A 194 -13.23 11.39 25.45
CA MET A 194 -13.65 10.46 24.40
C MET A 194 -15.18 10.27 24.41
N GLU A 195 -15.73 9.74 23.31
CA GLU A 195 -17.14 9.36 23.17
C GLU A 195 -18.14 10.51 23.41
N LEU A 196 -17.83 11.68 22.89
CA LEU A 196 -18.61 12.88 23.10
C LEU A 196 -19.93 12.86 22.34
N ARG A 197 -20.92 13.55 22.90
CA ARG A 197 -22.25 13.68 22.34
C ARG A 197 -22.73 15.10 22.56
N PHE A 198 -22.96 15.82 21.47
CA PHE A 198 -23.48 17.19 21.49
C PHE A 198 -24.78 17.24 20.73
N GLU A 199 -25.84 17.71 21.37
CA GLU A 199 -27.08 18.04 20.68
C GLU A 199 -26.90 19.40 20.01
N THR A 200 -27.10 19.43 18.70
CA THR A 200 -27.09 20.65 17.88
C THR A 200 -28.46 20.85 17.25
N GLU A 201 -28.73 22.06 16.72
CA GLU A 201 -29.98 22.35 16.01
C GLU A 201 -30.23 21.39 14.83
N ARG A 202 -29.16 20.88 14.22
CA ARG A 202 -29.20 19.91 13.11
C ARG A 202 -29.08 18.45 13.56
N GLY A 203 -29.13 18.19 14.85
CA GLY A 203 -29.14 16.85 15.44
C GLY A 203 -27.89 16.50 16.25
N LEU A 204 -27.67 15.20 16.47
CA LEU A 204 -26.63 14.72 17.36
C LEU A 204 -25.26 14.68 16.68
N ARG A 205 -24.29 15.43 17.20
CA ARG A 205 -22.88 15.37 16.80
C ARG A 205 -22.10 14.48 17.76
N LYS A 206 -21.25 13.63 17.20
CA LYS A 206 -20.44 12.66 17.94
C LYS A 206 -19.01 12.63 17.40
N PRO A 207 -18.16 13.61 17.76
CA PRO A 207 -16.73 13.48 17.50
C PRO A 207 -16.13 12.40 18.38
N ASP A 208 -15.07 11.76 17.90
CA ASP A 208 -14.42 10.65 18.61
C ASP A 208 -13.64 11.15 19.84
N ILE A 209 -12.94 12.28 19.70
CA ILE A 209 -12.09 12.87 20.73
C ILE A 209 -12.27 14.40 20.79
N MET A 210 -12.25 14.97 21.99
CA MET A 210 -11.97 16.38 22.24
C MET A 210 -10.71 16.51 23.08
N ILE A 211 -9.87 17.44 22.70
CA ILE A 211 -8.65 17.81 23.41
C ILE A 211 -8.82 19.23 23.93
N CYS A 212 -8.69 19.38 25.24
CA CYS A 212 -8.66 20.69 25.88
C CYS A 212 -7.22 21.20 25.89
N ILE A 213 -6.98 22.34 25.24
CA ILE A 213 -5.72 23.07 25.28
C ILE A 213 -5.95 24.46 25.87
N GLU A 214 -4.91 25.13 26.35
CA GLU A 214 -5.04 26.48 26.94
C GLU A 214 -5.70 27.49 25.99
N ARG A 215 -5.51 27.30 24.67
CA ARG A 215 -6.00 28.20 23.62
C ARG A 215 -7.38 27.83 23.07
N GLY A 216 -8.02 26.79 23.59
CA GLY A 216 -9.36 26.36 23.15
C GLY A 216 -9.56 24.84 23.11
N LEU A 217 -10.53 24.41 22.30
CA LEU A 217 -10.92 23.01 22.17
C LEU A 217 -10.61 22.52 20.75
N ILE A 218 -9.99 21.34 20.65
CA ILE A 218 -9.74 20.66 19.37
C ILE A 218 -10.61 19.41 19.32
N PHE A 219 -11.43 19.30 18.28
CA PHE A 219 -12.24 18.10 18.01
C PHE A 219 -11.58 17.24 16.94
N LEU A 220 -11.49 15.94 17.20
CA LEU A 220 -10.97 14.96 16.25
C LEU A 220 -12.06 13.90 16.00
N ASP A 221 -12.37 13.67 14.73
CA ASP A 221 -13.27 12.61 14.29
C ASP A 221 -12.54 11.72 13.27
N MET A 222 -12.09 10.55 13.70
CA MET A 222 -11.19 9.70 12.93
C MET A 222 -11.94 8.80 11.96
N GLN A 223 -11.32 8.54 10.82
CA GLN A 223 -11.86 7.63 9.83
C GLN A 223 -10.74 6.71 9.36
N VAL A 224 -11.06 5.42 9.27
CA VAL A 224 -10.21 4.44 8.61
C VAL A 224 -10.87 4.18 7.27
N HIS A 225 -10.22 4.56 6.17
CA HIS A 225 -10.76 4.37 4.83
C HIS A 225 -9.61 3.94 3.89
N PRO A 226 -9.73 2.84 3.15
CA PRO A 226 -8.79 2.53 2.07
C PRO A 226 -9.07 3.51 0.92
N ASP A 227 -8.04 4.16 0.38
CA ASP A 227 -8.26 5.05 -0.76
C ASP A 227 -8.87 4.26 -1.93
N SER A 228 -9.83 4.84 -2.64
CA SER A 228 -10.56 4.12 -3.68
C SER A 228 -11.11 5.06 -4.74
N VAL A 229 -11.42 4.52 -5.92
CA VAL A 229 -12.06 5.30 -7.00
C VAL A 229 -13.41 5.88 -6.56
N VAL A 230 -14.08 5.25 -5.59
CA VAL A 230 -15.45 5.61 -5.19
C VAL A 230 -15.48 6.66 -4.09
N CYS A 231 -14.59 6.58 -3.09
CA CYS A 231 -14.31 7.69 -2.17
C CYS A 231 -12.81 7.84 -2.00
N SER A 232 -12.32 9.03 -2.34
CA SER A 232 -10.96 9.43 -1.99
C SER A 232 -10.89 9.90 -0.53
N LEU A 233 -9.72 9.72 0.09
CA LEU A 233 -9.48 10.21 1.46
C LEU A 233 -9.85 11.69 1.64
N ASP A 234 -9.53 12.52 0.65
CA ASP A 234 -9.88 13.95 0.64
C ASP A 234 -11.38 14.20 0.62
N THR A 235 -12.12 13.43 -0.16
CA THR A 235 -13.58 13.58 -0.27
C THR A 235 -14.24 13.20 1.05
N CYS A 236 -13.85 12.06 1.60
CA CYS A 236 -14.32 11.56 2.88
C CYS A 236 -13.95 12.55 4.04
N ASN A 237 -12.76 13.17 4.02
CA ASN A 237 -12.37 14.22 4.97
C ASN A 237 -13.24 15.49 4.83
N LYS A 238 -13.46 15.97 3.59
CA LYS A 238 -14.32 17.14 3.33
C LYS A 238 -15.76 16.92 3.80
N GLU A 239 -16.29 15.71 3.70
CA GLU A 239 -17.61 15.37 4.23
C GLU A 239 -17.69 15.48 5.75
N LYS A 240 -16.67 14.99 6.48
CA LYS A 240 -16.60 15.19 7.94
C LYS A 240 -16.49 16.66 8.31
N ILE A 241 -15.63 17.42 7.62
CA ILE A 241 -15.52 18.87 7.84
C ILE A 241 -16.89 19.54 7.63
N ARG A 242 -17.60 19.22 6.53
CA ARG A 242 -18.95 19.74 6.28
C ARG A 242 -19.95 19.37 7.37
N LYS A 243 -19.86 18.15 7.91
CA LYS A 243 -20.71 17.66 9.01
C LYS A 243 -20.54 18.51 10.27
N TYR A 244 -19.30 18.88 10.64
CA TYR A 244 -19.04 19.64 11.88
C TYR A 244 -18.95 21.16 11.71
N ASN A 245 -18.76 21.67 10.49
CA ASN A 245 -18.78 23.12 10.22
C ASN A 245 -20.18 23.73 10.21
N GLN A 246 -21.22 22.91 10.36
CA GLN A 246 -22.58 23.38 10.50
C GLN A 246 -22.97 23.29 11.98
N PRO A 247 -23.40 24.42 12.58
CA PRO A 247 -23.75 24.47 13.99
C PRO A 247 -24.86 23.50 14.37
#